data_AF-A0A0F3RFW4-F1
#
_entry.id   AF-A0A0F3RFW4-F1
#
_cell.length_a   1.000
_cell.length_b   1.000
_cell.length_c   1.000
_cell.angle_alpha   90.00
_cell.angle_beta   90.00
_cell.angle_gamma   90.00
#
_symmetry.space_group_name_H-M   'P 1'
#
loop_
_entity.id
_entity.type
_entity.pdbx_description
1 polymer ?
#
loop_
_entity_poly.entity_id
_entity_poly.type
_entity_poly.pdbx_seq_one_letter_code
_entity_poly.pdbx_strand_id
1 'polypeptide(L)'
;MSFPQATSLLVVNINDSVKLILEFIYKDGKLINLSNTASIVTGIPLLIQNGKNVVDNPKQDDPAHACTALGVCNDGTIVIVVVEHIYKQHVKDLKLVQVRSIYTERERNKC
;
A
#
# COMPACT_ATOMS: atom_id res chain seq x y z
N MET A 1 -2.18 -2.50 5.97
CA MET A 1 -1.70 -3.87 6.25
C MET A 1 -0.52 -3.71 7.19
N SER A 2 -0.57 -4.27 8.40
CA SER A 2 0.60 -4.32 9.27
C SER A 2 1.51 -5.43 8.78
N PHE A 3 2.80 -5.16 8.62
CA PHE A 3 3.77 -6.23 8.38
C PHE A 3 3.82 -7.15 9.61
N PRO A 4 4.00 -8.46 9.44
CA PRO A 4 4.13 -9.38 10.56
C PRO A 4 5.32 -8.99 11.42
N GLN A 5 5.12 -9.00 12.74
CA GLN A 5 6.20 -8.77 13.70
C GLN A 5 7.16 -9.95 13.66
N ALA A 6 8.47 -9.66 13.64
CA ALA A 6 9.50 -10.68 13.62
C ALA A 6 9.28 -11.67 14.78
N THR A 7 9.01 -12.93 14.43
CA THR A 7 8.82 -14.00 15.40
C THR A 7 10.12 -14.79 15.48
N SER A 8 10.70 -14.90 16.67
CA SER A 8 11.82 -15.79 16.89
C SER A 8 11.33 -17.23 16.80
N LEU A 9 11.87 -18.01 15.87
CA LEU A 9 11.64 -19.45 15.86
C LEU A 9 12.23 -20.06 17.15
N LEU A 10 11.61 -21.15 17.63
CA LEU A 10 12.24 -22.03 18.64
C LEU A 10 13.64 -22.42 18.16
N VAL A 11 14.56 -22.65 19.12
CA VAL A 11 15.94 -23.03 18.83
C VAL A 11 15.98 -24.13 17.78
N VAL A 12 16.42 -23.78 16.57
CA VAL A 12 16.61 -24.70 15.45
C VAL A 12 18.03 -25.23 15.54
N ASN A 13 18.20 -26.53 15.66
CA ASN A 13 19.52 -27.14 15.68
C ASN A 13 20.05 -27.35 14.26
N ILE A 14 21.36 -27.51 14.16
CA ILE A 14 22.02 -27.92 12.91
C ILE A 14 21.45 -29.31 12.53
N ASN A 15 20.98 -29.45 11.29
CA ASN A 15 20.30 -30.61 10.69
C ASN A 15 18.80 -30.77 10.96
N ASP A 16 18.14 -29.82 11.61
CA ASP A 16 16.68 -29.82 11.69
C ASP A 16 16.05 -29.44 10.34
N SER A 17 15.05 -30.21 9.90
CA SER A 17 14.23 -29.86 8.75
C SER A 17 13.08 -28.96 9.18
N VAL A 18 13.09 -27.69 8.74
CA VAL A 18 12.01 -26.75 9.00
C VAL A 18 11.05 -26.71 7.82
N LYS A 19 9.75 -26.89 8.09
CA LYS A 19 8.69 -26.64 7.11
C LYS A 19 8.08 -25.27 7.37
N LEU A 20 8.29 -24.34 6.44
CA LEU A 20 7.61 -23.04 6.46
C LEU A 20 6.24 -23.18 5.79
N ILE A 21 5.18 -22.82 6.50
CA ILE A 21 3.83 -22.68 5.94
C ILE A 21 3.46 -21.21 6.05
N LEU A 22 3.21 -20.57 4.91
CA LEU A 22 2.80 -19.18 4.83
C LEU A 22 1.29 -19.13 4.62
N GLU A 23 0.61 -18.46 5.54
CA GLU A 23 -0.84 -18.25 5.49
C GLU A 23 -1.15 -16.77 5.34
N PHE A 24 -2.03 -16.43 4.41
CA PHE A 24 -2.50 -15.06 4.20
C PHE A 24 -3.85 -14.89 4.89
N ILE A 25 -3.92 -13.95 5.83
CA ILE A 25 -5.12 -13.70 6.64
C ILE A 25 -5.67 -12.32 6.30
N TYR A 26 -6.97 -12.25 6.03
CA TYR A 26 -7.66 -10.99 5.79
C TYR A 26 -7.92 -10.24 7.10
N LYS A 27 -8.30 -8.96 7.02
CA LYS A 27 -8.55 -8.13 8.22
C LYS A 27 -9.60 -8.70 9.17
N ASP A 28 -10.53 -9.51 8.69
CA ASP A 28 -11.57 -10.17 9.49
C ASP A 28 -11.11 -11.52 10.09
N GLY A 29 -9.82 -11.86 9.98
CA GLY A 29 -9.24 -13.09 10.49
C GLY A 29 -9.45 -14.31 9.59
N LYS A 30 -10.11 -14.17 8.43
CA LYS A 30 -10.34 -15.28 7.51
C LYS A 30 -9.10 -15.57 6.66
N LEU A 31 -8.82 -16.86 6.48
CA LEU A 31 -7.79 -17.33 5.57
C LEU A 31 -8.16 -17.03 4.12
N ILE A 32 -7.20 -16.48 3.38
CA ILE A 32 -7.30 -16.26 1.94
C ILE A 32 -6.82 -17.53 1.25
N ASN A 33 -7.71 -18.23 0.55
CA ASN A 33 -7.34 -19.38 -0.25
C ASN A 33 -6.67 -18.92 -1.56
N LEU A 34 -5.43 -19.35 -1.78
CA LEU A 34 -4.60 -18.99 -2.92
C LEU A 34 -4.20 -20.21 -3.77
N SER A 35 -4.81 -21.38 -3.52
CA SER A 35 -4.40 -22.66 -4.12
C SER A 35 -4.37 -22.66 -5.65
N ASN A 36 -5.18 -21.80 -6.29
CA ASN A 36 -5.29 -21.69 -7.76
C ASN A 36 -4.82 -20.32 -8.28
N THR A 37 -4.08 -19.58 -7.47
CA THR A 37 -3.66 -18.21 -7.78
C THR A 37 -2.20 -18.21 -8.23
N ALA A 38 -1.94 -17.79 -9.48
CA ALA A 38 -0.57 -17.72 -10.00
C ALA A 38 0.22 -16.49 -9.50
N SER A 39 -0.47 -15.40 -9.16
CA SER A 39 0.14 -14.15 -8.71
C SER A 39 -0.80 -13.35 -7.83
N ILE A 40 -0.23 -12.61 -6.88
CA ILE A 40 -0.96 -11.74 -5.96
C ILE A 40 -0.30 -10.37 -6.01
N VAL A 41 -1.12 -9.34 -6.21
CA VAL A 41 -0.71 -7.94 -6.12
C VAL A 41 -1.46 -7.31 -4.96
N THR A 42 -0.73 -6.58 -4.12
CA THR A 42 -1.29 -5.85 -2.97
C THR A 42 -0.91 -4.38 -3.08
N GLY A 43 -1.86 -3.50 -2.75
CA GLY A 43 -1.70 -2.05 -2.75
C GLY A 43 -2.36 -1.45 -1.52
N ILE A 44 -1.89 -0.28 -1.10
CA ILE A 44 -2.44 0.45 0.04
C ILE A 44 -2.75 1.89 -0.38
N PRO A 45 -3.94 2.43 -0.08
CA PRO A 45 -5.08 1.75 0.56
C PRO A 45 -5.92 0.92 -0.44
N LEU A 46 -6.76 0.02 0.08
CA LEU A 46 -7.82 -0.62 -0.70
C LEU A 46 -8.92 0.41 -0.97
N LEU A 47 -9.18 0.72 -2.24
CA LEU A 47 -10.09 1.80 -2.63
C LEU A 47 -11.54 1.34 -2.76
N ILE A 48 -11.78 0.23 -3.46
CA ILE A 48 -13.11 -0.31 -3.77
C ILE A 48 -13.13 -1.80 -3.45
N GLN A 49 -14.21 -2.27 -2.83
CA GLN A 49 -14.46 -3.67 -2.55
C GLN A 49 -15.93 -3.98 -2.79
N ASN A 50 -16.23 -5.03 -3.56
CA ASN A 50 -17.59 -5.45 -3.91
C ASN A 50 -18.46 -4.29 -4.46
N GLY A 51 -17.86 -3.44 -5.30
CA GLY A 51 -18.53 -2.27 -5.90
C GLY A 51 -18.80 -1.11 -4.93
N LYS A 52 -18.32 -1.18 -3.69
CA LYS A 52 -18.44 -0.12 -2.68
C LYS A 52 -17.08 0.52 -2.41
N ASN A 53 -17.07 1.83 -2.23
CA ASN A 53 -15.88 2.53 -1.74
C ASN A 53 -15.58 2.04 -0.31
N VAL A 54 -14.31 1.71 -0.06
CA VAL A 54 -13.83 1.26 1.26
C VAL A 54 -13.18 2.42 2.00
N VAL A 55 -12.63 3.38 1.26
CA VAL A 55 -12.16 4.65 1.80
C VAL A 55 -13.25 5.68 1.54
N ASP A 56 -14.09 5.90 2.54
CA ASP A 56 -14.97 7.07 2.57
C ASP A 56 -14.17 8.26 3.09
N ASN A 57 -14.10 9.31 2.28
CA ASN A 57 -13.32 10.54 2.48
C ASN A 57 -11.80 10.36 2.45
N PRO A 58 -11.13 10.55 1.29
CA PRO A 58 -9.79 11.13 1.36
C PRO A 58 -9.92 12.39 2.21
N LYS A 59 -9.02 12.58 3.19
CA LYS A 59 -8.93 13.88 3.86
C LYS A 59 -8.81 14.91 2.74
N GLN A 60 -9.77 15.83 2.64
CA GLN A 60 -9.81 16.82 1.54
C GLN A 60 -8.52 17.63 1.43
N ASP A 61 -7.71 17.63 2.50
CA ASP A 61 -6.43 18.33 2.61
C ASP A 61 -5.20 17.49 2.23
N ASP A 62 -5.35 16.22 1.79
CA ASP A 62 -4.18 15.46 1.33
C ASP A 62 -3.69 16.03 -0.01
N PRO A 63 -2.40 16.45 -0.10
CA PRO A 63 -1.87 17.02 -1.31
C PRO A 63 -1.97 16.04 -2.48
N ALA A 64 -2.31 16.57 -3.66
CA ALA A 64 -2.35 15.77 -4.88
C ALA A 64 -0.99 15.12 -5.13
N HIS A 65 -1.00 13.82 -5.34
CA HIS A 65 0.20 13.03 -5.59
C HIS A 65 -0.01 12.09 -6.78
N ALA A 66 1.11 11.68 -7.38
CA ALA A 66 1.08 10.66 -8.41
C ALA A 66 0.64 9.34 -7.78
N CYS A 67 -0.35 8.68 -8.39
CA CYS A 67 -0.98 7.49 -7.86
C CYS A 67 -1.19 6.47 -8.97
N THR A 68 -0.95 5.20 -8.64
CA THR A 68 -1.30 4.08 -9.51
C THR A 68 -2.31 3.20 -8.79
N ALA A 69 -3.34 2.76 -9.49
CA ALA A 69 -4.34 1.83 -8.97
C ALA A 69 -4.59 0.68 -9.95
N LEU A 70 -4.90 -0.49 -9.40
CA LEU A 70 -5.29 -1.68 -10.14
C LEU A 70 -6.71 -2.06 -9.70
N GLY A 71 -7.57 -2.38 -10.67
CA GLY A 71 -8.95 -2.82 -10.41
C GLY A 71 -9.41 -3.88 -11.41
N VAL A 72 -10.53 -4.51 -11.08
CA VAL A 72 -11.20 -5.49 -11.95
C VAL A 72 -12.65 -5.08 -12.11
N CYS A 73 -13.11 -4.97 -13.35
CA CYS A 73 -14.49 -4.68 -13.70
C CYS A 73 -15.38 -5.92 -13.53
N ASN A 74 -16.71 -5.72 -13.51
CA ASN A 74 -17.67 -6.81 -13.33
C ASN A 74 -17.63 -7.87 -14.45
N ASP A 75 -17.13 -7.50 -15.64
CA ASP A 75 -16.91 -8.38 -16.79
C ASP A 75 -15.57 -9.13 -16.75
N GLY A 76 -14.76 -8.93 -15.70
CA GLY A 76 -13.44 -9.53 -15.55
C GLY A 76 -12.30 -8.74 -16.20
N THR A 77 -12.58 -7.59 -16.83
CA THR A 77 -11.55 -6.74 -17.43
C THR A 77 -10.66 -6.14 -16.33
N ILE A 78 -9.35 -6.26 -16.48
CA ILE A 78 -8.36 -5.62 -15.58
C ILE A 78 -8.14 -4.18 -16.03
N VAL A 79 -8.26 -3.25 -15.08
CA VAL A 79 -8.04 -1.82 -15.30
C VAL A 79 -6.82 -1.36 -14.53
N ILE A 80 -5.94 -0.64 -15.22
CA ILE A 80 -4.76 0.01 -14.64
C ILE A 80 -4.96 1.52 -14.77
N VAL A 81 -4.94 2.22 -13.64
CA VAL A 81 -5.06 3.68 -13.60
C VAL A 81 -3.72 4.24 -13.17
N VAL A 82 -3.20 5.20 -13.93
CA VAL A 82 -1.99 5.96 -13.60
C VAL A 82 -2.34 7.43 -13.61
N VAL A 83 -2.13 8.09 -12.48
CA VAL A 83 -2.26 9.54 -12.32
C VAL A 83 -0.85 10.08 -12.09
N GLU A 84 -0.38 10.94 -12.98
CA GLU A 84 0.90 11.62 -12.83
C GLU A 84 0.71 12.97 -12.14
N HIS A 85 1.64 13.32 -11.25
CA HIS A 85 1.68 14.66 -10.68
C HIS A 85 2.56 15.56 -11.55
N ILE A 86 1.95 16.56 -12.19
CA ILE A 86 2.67 17.62 -12.87
C ILE A 86 3.19 18.59 -11.80
N TYR A 87 4.46 18.41 -11.40
CA TYR A 87 5.11 19.39 -10.54
C TYR A 87 5.18 20.73 -11.27
N LYS A 88 4.52 21.75 -10.71
CA LYS A 88 4.52 23.12 -11.27
C LYS A 88 5.92 23.75 -11.34
N GLN A 89 6.91 23.17 -10.66
CA GLN A 89 8.26 23.68 -10.58
C GLN A 89 9.26 22.54 -10.79
N HIS A 90 10.25 22.76 -11.65
CA HIS A 90 11.30 21.78 -11.92
C HIS A 90 12.17 21.62 -10.67
N VAL A 91 12.64 20.40 -10.36
CA VAL A 91 13.42 20.11 -9.14
C VAL A 91 14.69 20.98 -9.04
N LYS A 92 15.25 21.38 -10.20
CA LYS A 92 16.41 22.28 -10.28
C LYS A 92 16.12 23.70 -9.81
N ASP A 93 14.86 24.12 -9.77
CA ASP A 93 14.44 25.47 -9.42
C ASP A 93 13.99 25.59 -7.96
N LEU A 94 14.03 24.50 -7.18
CA LEU A 94 13.67 24.53 -5.76
C LEU A 94 14.75 25.27 -4.96
N LYS A 95 14.37 26.37 -4.30
CA LYS A 95 15.27 27.09 -3.39
C LYS A 95 15.28 26.41 -2.01
N LEU A 96 16.41 26.45 -1.31
CA LEU A 96 16.59 25.90 0.05
C LEU A 96 15.54 26.40 1.05
N VAL A 97 15.09 27.65 0.91
CA VAL A 97 14.02 28.23 1.74
C VAL A 97 12.68 27.52 1.53
N GLN A 98 12.38 27.11 0.29
CA GLN A 98 11.17 26.35 -0.05
C GLN A 98 11.27 24.89 0.43
N VAL A 99 12.47 24.29 0.40
CA VAL A 99 12.71 22.95 0.99
C VAL A 99 12.43 22.99 2.50
N ARG A 100 12.89 24.05 3.19
CA ARG A 100 12.65 24.23 4.63
C ARG A 100 11.16 24.40 4.95
N SER A 101 10.41 25.16 4.15
CA SER A 101 8.97 25.33 4.38
C SER A 101 8.20 24.02 4.19
N ILE A 102 8.52 23.23 3.16
CA ILE A 102 7.92 21.90 2.93
C ILE A 102 8.20 20.96 4.11
N TYR A 103 9.43 20.97 4.64
CA TYR A 103 9.80 20.13 5.78
C TYR A 103 9.01 20.52 7.04
N THR A 104 8.79 21.82 7.24
CA THR A 104 8.08 22.35 8.42
C THR A 104 6.57 22.07 8.35
N GLU A 105 5.99 22.13 7.15
CA GLU A 105 4.57 21.81 6.90
C GLU A 105 4.28 20.31 7.11
N ARG A 106 5.21 19.44 6.71
CA ARG A 106 5.13 17.99 6.96
C ARG A 106 5.16 17.62 8.44
N GLU A 107 5.91 18.34 9.27
CA GLU A 107 5.97 18.09 10.71
C GLU A 107 4.72 18.63 11.43
N ARG A 108 4.11 19.70 10.92
CA ARG A 108 2.89 20.30 11.50
C ARG A 108 1.65 19.44 11.29
N ASN A 109 1.58 18.67 10.19
CA ASN A 109 0.43 17.81 9.85
C ASN A 109 0.52 16.38 10.44
N LYS A 110 1.52 16.10 11.28
CA LYS A 110 1.66 14.83 12.02
C LYS A 110 1.15 14.88 13.48
N CYS A 111 0.76 16.07 13.97
CA CYS A 111 0.21 16.28 15.31
C CYS A 111 -1.31 16.44 15.26
#